data_AF-A0A1Q9ASI6-F1
#
_entry.id   AF-A0A1Q9ASI6-F1
#
_cell.length_a   1.000
_cell.length_b   1.000
_cell.length_c   1.000
_cell.angle_alpha   90.00
_cell.angle_beta   90.00
_cell.angle_gamma   90.00
#
_symmetry.space_group_name_H-M   'P 1'
#
loop_
_entity.id
_entity.type
_entity.pdbx_description
1 polymer ?
#
loop_
_entity_poly.entity_id
_entity_poly.type
_entity_poly.pdbx_seq_one_letter_code
_entity_poly.pdbx_strand_id
1 'polypeptide(L)'
;MSDSEKRINDGIQRYYAMLGSLHGVPAGVMRRAEADRITYGEIYGGRSAVDGEIRWSSLHVLRFLVEICGLTYAEARAGLVEELSHWRSTGPLPEPEALAREMFTTARGNILDAMVLAQMELDCLARDPVRSLYMRDVLRHLETMRFTDCYDAGKDWRELS
;
A
#
# COMPACT_ATOMS: atom_id res chain seq x y z
N MET A 1 -25.62 -3.26 2.42
CA MET A 1 -24.42 -2.45 2.15
C MET A 1 -24.77 -1.01 2.44
N SER A 2 -24.07 -0.38 3.39
CA SER A 2 -24.21 1.05 3.69
C SER A 2 -23.68 1.92 2.55
N ASP A 3 -24.07 3.20 2.50
CA ASP A 3 -23.57 4.13 1.49
C ASP A 3 -22.04 4.30 1.56
N SER A 4 -21.46 4.24 2.76
CA SER A 4 -20.00 4.28 2.96
C SER A 4 -19.30 3.02 2.44
N GLU A 5 -19.83 1.83 2.73
CA GLU A 5 -19.31 0.56 2.19
C GLU A 5 -19.34 0.56 0.66
N LYS A 6 -20.44 1.06 0.07
CA LYS A 6 -20.56 1.18 -1.39
C LYS A 6 -19.51 2.11 -1.98
N ARG A 7 -19.28 3.28 -1.38
CA ARG A 7 -18.26 4.24 -1.83
C ARG A 7 -16.84 3.66 -1.76
N ILE A 8 -16.54 2.90 -0.71
CA ILE A 8 -15.24 2.24 -0.57
C ILE A 8 -15.07 1.18 -1.65
N ASN A 9 -16.05 0.30 -1.83
CA ASN A 9 -15.99 -0.77 -2.84
C ASN A 9 -15.88 -0.19 -4.26
N ASP A 10 -16.70 0.81 -4.60
CA ASP A 10 -16.60 1.53 -5.87
C ASP A 10 -15.20 2.14 -6.05
N GLY A 11 -14.61 2.71 -4.99
CA GLY A 11 -13.26 3.28 -5.00
C GLY A 11 -12.15 2.24 -5.23
N ILE A 12 -12.24 1.09 -4.57
CA ILE A 12 -11.29 -0.03 -4.75
C ILE A 12 -11.41 -0.60 -6.16
N GLN A 13 -12.62 -0.84 -6.66
CA GLN A 13 -12.85 -1.31 -8.02
C GLN A 13 -12.36 -0.31 -9.07
N ARG A 14 -12.57 0.98 -8.82
CA ARG A 14 -12.08 2.08 -9.67
C ARG A 14 -10.55 2.09 -9.73
N TYR A 15 -9.89 1.90 -8.60
CA TYR A 15 -8.42 1.77 -8.54
C TYR A 15 -7.94 0.53 -9.32
N TYR A 16 -8.53 -0.64 -9.11
CA TYR A 16 -8.13 -1.85 -9.84
C TYR A 16 -8.36 -1.74 -11.35
N ALA A 17 -9.50 -1.15 -11.75
CA ALA A 17 -9.79 -0.88 -13.16
C ALA A 17 -8.82 0.14 -13.76
N MET A 18 -8.40 1.15 -13.00
CA MET A 18 -7.38 2.12 -13.41
C MET A 18 -6.04 1.42 -13.70
N LEU A 19 -5.69 0.36 -12.94
CA LEU A 19 -4.51 -0.47 -13.18
C LEU A 19 -4.70 -1.56 -14.25
N GLY A 20 -5.87 -1.64 -14.88
CA GLY A 20 -6.16 -2.59 -15.96
C GLY A 20 -6.83 -3.91 -15.53
N SER A 21 -7.20 -4.06 -14.25
CA SER A 21 -8.02 -5.20 -13.80
C SER A 21 -9.50 -4.90 -13.99
N LEU A 22 -10.11 -5.47 -15.04
CA LEU A 22 -11.45 -5.10 -15.50
C LEU A 22 -12.55 -6.12 -15.12
N HIS A 23 -12.18 -7.24 -14.48
CA HIS A 23 -13.13 -8.33 -14.23
C HIS A 23 -14.18 -7.93 -13.20
N GLY A 24 -15.47 -8.06 -13.57
CA GLY A 24 -16.60 -7.77 -12.68
C GLY A 24 -16.83 -6.29 -12.37
N VAL A 25 -16.12 -5.37 -13.03
CA VAL A 25 -16.22 -3.92 -12.76
C VAL A 25 -17.47 -3.34 -13.46
N PRO A 26 -18.35 -2.63 -12.73
CA PRO A 26 -19.52 -1.98 -13.32
C PRO A 26 -19.16 -0.92 -14.37
N ALA A 27 -19.97 -0.77 -15.42
CA ALA A 27 -19.71 0.18 -16.52
C ALA A 27 -19.56 1.66 -16.07
N GLY A 28 -20.27 2.05 -15.01
CA GLY A 28 -20.15 3.39 -14.42
C GLY A 28 -18.82 3.62 -13.67
N VAL A 29 -18.22 2.55 -13.15
CA VAL A 29 -16.89 2.56 -12.52
C VAL A 29 -15.81 2.58 -13.61
N MET A 30 -15.98 1.76 -14.66
CA MET A 30 -15.06 1.70 -15.81
C MET A 30 -14.77 3.05 -16.46
N ARG A 31 -15.82 3.84 -16.75
CA ARG A 31 -15.64 5.18 -17.38
C ARG A 31 -14.83 6.13 -16.51
N ARG A 32 -15.01 6.06 -15.19
CA ARG A 32 -14.26 6.90 -14.24
C ARG A 32 -12.81 6.41 -14.12
N ALA A 33 -12.62 5.11 -13.98
CA ALA A 33 -11.31 4.49 -13.92
C ALA A 33 -10.45 4.80 -15.15
N GLU A 34 -11.03 4.87 -16.36
CA GLU A 34 -10.29 5.26 -17.57
C GLU A 34 -9.81 6.72 -17.51
N ALA A 35 -10.65 7.64 -17.04
CA ALA A 35 -10.26 9.04 -16.84
C ALA A 35 -9.15 9.17 -15.77
N ASP A 36 -9.26 8.39 -14.69
CA ASP A 36 -8.24 8.35 -13.65
C ASP A 36 -6.94 7.73 -14.15
N ARG A 37 -7.00 6.73 -15.02
CA ARG A 37 -5.80 6.10 -15.58
C ARG A 37 -4.95 7.11 -16.34
N ILE A 38 -5.60 7.98 -17.12
CA ILE A 38 -4.95 9.05 -17.88
C ILE A 38 -4.32 10.09 -16.93
N THR A 39 -4.96 10.39 -15.81
CA THR A 39 -4.54 11.51 -14.94
C THR A 39 -3.62 11.08 -13.79
N TYR A 40 -3.86 9.91 -13.22
CA TYR A 40 -3.33 9.43 -11.95
C TYR A 40 -2.63 8.07 -12.04
N GLY A 41 -2.74 7.36 -13.17
CA GLY A 41 -2.21 6.00 -13.32
C GLY A 41 -0.71 5.88 -13.02
N GLU A 42 0.11 6.88 -13.37
CA GLU A 42 1.54 6.87 -13.08
C GLU A 42 1.89 7.23 -11.63
N ILE A 43 1.02 7.98 -10.96
CA ILE A 43 1.22 8.42 -9.57
C ILE A 43 0.85 7.27 -8.63
N TYR A 44 -0.24 6.57 -8.93
CA TYR A 44 -0.85 5.58 -8.04
C TYR A 44 -0.66 4.13 -8.51
N GLY A 45 -0.17 3.91 -9.74
CA GLY A 45 0.35 2.63 -10.20
C GLY A 45 1.70 2.37 -9.56
N GLY A 46 1.78 1.39 -8.65
CA GLY A 46 3.05 1.01 -8.04
C GLY A 46 3.90 0.26 -9.05
N ARG A 47 4.95 0.88 -9.61
CA ARG A 47 5.89 0.13 -10.45
C ARG A 47 6.77 -0.74 -9.57
N SER A 48 6.78 -2.04 -9.83
CA SER A 48 7.72 -2.97 -9.24
C SER A 48 9.14 -2.60 -9.66
N ALA A 49 10.04 -2.51 -8.70
CA ALA A 49 11.44 -2.21 -8.97
C ALA A 49 12.21 -3.37 -9.62
N VAL A 50 11.64 -4.58 -9.61
CA VAL A 50 12.28 -5.80 -10.12
C VAL A 50 12.06 -5.95 -11.64
N ASP A 51 10.83 -5.73 -12.10
CA ASP A 51 10.40 -5.98 -13.48
C ASP A 51 9.78 -4.74 -14.16
N GLY A 52 9.59 -3.62 -13.44
CA GLY A 52 8.98 -2.41 -13.96
C GLY A 52 7.46 -2.47 -14.11
N GLU A 53 6.85 -3.62 -13.78
CA GLU A 53 5.42 -3.88 -13.95
C GLU A 53 4.59 -3.05 -12.97
N ILE A 54 3.42 -2.59 -13.42
CA ILE A 54 2.48 -1.87 -12.57
C ILE A 54 1.77 -2.89 -11.68
N ARG A 55 2.07 -2.83 -10.40
CA ARG A 55 1.43 -3.61 -9.34
C ARG A 55 0.58 -2.70 -8.47
N TRP A 56 -0.48 -3.29 -7.97
CA TRP A 56 -1.27 -2.66 -6.91
C TRP A 56 -0.45 -2.66 -5.61
N SER A 57 -0.70 -1.68 -4.76
CA SER A 57 -0.11 -1.57 -3.43
C SER A 57 -1.15 -1.01 -2.48
N SER A 58 -1.25 -1.56 -1.26
CA SER A 58 -2.22 -1.14 -0.26
C SER A 58 -2.09 0.35 0.09
N LEU A 59 -0.86 0.91 0.08
CA LEU A 59 -0.62 2.34 0.25
C LEU A 59 -1.22 3.19 -0.87
N HIS A 60 -1.03 2.78 -2.13
CA HIS A 60 -1.54 3.54 -3.26
C HIS A 60 -3.06 3.47 -3.36
N VAL A 61 -3.66 2.32 -3.04
CA VAL A 61 -5.12 2.19 -2.90
C VAL A 61 -5.60 3.15 -1.81
N LEU A 62 -4.96 3.13 -0.63
CA LEU A 62 -5.34 3.98 0.49
C LEU A 62 -5.27 5.47 0.15
N ARG A 63 -4.17 5.92 -0.48
CA ARG A 63 -4.05 7.31 -0.95
C ARG A 63 -5.12 7.65 -1.99
N PHE A 64 -5.39 6.75 -2.95
CA PHE A 64 -6.41 6.98 -3.97
C PHE A 64 -7.82 7.12 -3.37
N LEU A 65 -8.15 6.28 -2.38
CA LEU A 65 -9.42 6.35 -1.66
C LEU A 65 -9.59 7.69 -0.92
N VAL A 66 -8.52 8.22 -0.33
CA VAL A 66 -8.54 9.50 0.39
C VAL A 66 -8.55 10.68 -0.58
N GLU A 67 -7.54 10.79 -1.43
CA GLU A 67 -7.27 11.96 -2.26
C GLU A 67 -8.23 12.08 -3.44
N ILE A 68 -8.62 10.95 -4.04
CA ILE A 68 -9.40 10.93 -5.29
C ILE A 68 -10.86 10.54 -5.05
N CYS A 69 -11.15 9.68 -4.06
CA CYS A 69 -12.53 9.29 -3.73
C CYS A 69 -13.13 10.10 -2.56
N GLY A 70 -12.34 10.98 -1.92
CA GLY A 70 -12.79 11.88 -0.87
C GLY A 70 -13.30 11.14 0.38
N LEU A 71 -12.70 9.99 0.69
CA LEU A 71 -12.96 9.27 1.93
C LEU A 71 -12.05 9.80 3.04
N THR A 72 -12.49 9.70 4.29
CA THR A 72 -11.57 9.93 5.40
C THR A 72 -10.54 8.81 5.47
N TYR A 73 -9.36 9.09 6.02
CA TYR A 73 -8.33 8.07 6.22
C TYR A 73 -8.85 6.86 7.01
N ALA A 74 -9.65 7.10 8.05
CA ALA A 74 -10.21 6.05 8.89
C ALA A 74 -11.17 5.13 8.11
N GLU A 75 -12.07 5.70 7.30
CA GLU A 75 -12.99 4.94 6.45
C GLU A 75 -12.23 4.14 5.39
N ALA A 76 -11.31 4.79 4.68
CA ALA A 76 -10.52 4.17 3.63
C ALA A 76 -9.68 3.00 4.17
N ARG A 77 -9.02 3.19 5.32
CA ARG A 77 -8.24 2.13 5.98
C ARG A 77 -9.12 0.98 6.44
N ALA A 78 -10.23 1.26 7.13
CA ALA A 78 -11.10 0.21 7.65
C ALA A 78 -11.65 -0.67 6.53
N GLY A 79 -12.19 -0.07 5.47
CA GLY A 79 -12.76 -0.84 4.36
C GLY A 79 -11.70 -1.53 3.48
N LEU A 80 -10.50 -0.94 3.33
CA LEU A 80 -9.40 -1.61 2.64
C LEU A 80 -8.90 -2.83 3.43
N VAL A 81 -8.75 -2.72 4.75
CA VAL A 81 -8.39 -3.86 5.62
C VAL A 81 -9.44 -4.96 5.53
N GLU A 82 -10.73 -4.60 5.55
CA GLU A 82 -11.81 -5.57 5.39
C GLU A 82 -11.73 -6.31 4.05
N GLU A 83 -11.58 -5.58 2.93
CA GLU A 83 -11.42 -6.18 1.60
C GLU A 83 -10.22 -7.14 1.54
N LEU A 84 -9.05 -6.66 1.98
CA LEU A 84 -7.80 -7.42 1.92
C LEU A 84 -7.75 -8.59 2.91
N SER A 85 -8.51 -8.55 4.00
CA SER A 85 -8.58 -9.67 4.95
C SER A 85 -9.13 -10.96 4.32
N HIS A 86 -9.84 -10.86 3.20
CA HIS A 86 -10.32 -12.00 2.41
C HIS A 86 -9.25 -12.55 1.46
N TRP A 87 -8.21 -11.76 1.16
CA TRP A 87 -7.14 -12.13 0.24
C TRP A 87 -6.08 -12.92 1.01
N ARG A 88 -6.21 -14.25 1.02
CA ARG A 88 -5.22 -15.12 1.64
C ARG A 88 -4.02 -15.30 0.73
N SER A 89 -2.89 -14.68 1.06
CA SER A 89 -1.60 -15.09 0.51
C SER A 89 -1.29 -16.50 1.05
N THR A 90 -1.18 -17.48 0.15
CA THR A 90 -0.92 -18.89 0.49
C THR A 90 0.50 -19.33 0.15
N GLY A 91 1.39 -18.40 -0.19
CA GLY A 91 2.78 -18.68 -0.55
C GLY A 91 3.75 -18.75 0.64
N PRO A 92 4.97 -19.26 0.40
CA PRO A 92 6.08 -19.15 1.35
C PRO A 92 6.38 -17.68 1.65
N LEU A 93 6.67 -17.39 2.92
CA LEU A 93 7.08 -16.06 3.35
C LEU A 93 8.59 -15.91 3.06
N PRO A 94 9.03 -14.80 2.44
CA PRO A 94 10.46 -14.50 2.34
C PRO A 94 11.03 -14.17 3.72
N GLU A 95 12.34 -13.93 3.81
CA GLU A 95 12.93 -13.41 5.04
C GLU A 95 12.35 -12.01 5.36
N PRO A 96 12.02 -11.70 6.65
CA PRO A 96 11.39 -10.43 7.02
C PRO A 96 12.16 -9.19 6.54
N GLU A 97 13.48 -9.22 6.59
CA GLU A 97 14.35 -8.13 6.13
C GLU A 97 14.25 -7.92 4.60
N ALA A 98 14.06 -8.99 3.83
CA ALA A 98 13.89 -8.89 2.38
C ALA A 98 12.57 -8.19 2.05
N LEU A 99 11.48 -8.54 2.73
CA LEU A 99 10.20 -7.86 2.56
C LEU A 99 10.25 -6.40 3.04
N ALA A 100 10.97 -6.10 4.13
CA ALA A 100 11.18 -4.72 4.58
C ALA A 100 11.85 -3.87 3.49
N ARG A 101 12.91 -4.40 2.86
CA ARG A 101 13.58 -3.72 1.72
C ARG A 101 12.66 -3.54 0.52
N GLU A 102 11.85 -4.56 0.21
CA GLU A 102 10.86 -4.48 -0.87
C GLU A 102 9.85 -3.36 -0.58
N MET A 103 9.26 -3.33 0.63
CA MET A 103 8.31 -2.30 1.03
C MET A 103 8.92 -0.90 1.02
N PHE A 104 10.17 -0.75 1.47
CA PHE A 104 10.91 0.51 1.38
C PHE A 104 11.09 0.98 -0.07
N THR A 105 11.40 0.04 -0.96
CA THR A 105 11.55 0.32 -2.40
C THR A 105 10.21 0.69 -3.03
N THR A 106 9.13 -0.04 -2.71
CA THR A 106 7.76 0.28 -3.15
C THR A 106 7.33 1.67 -2.67
N ALA A 107 7.73 2.05 -1.46
CA ALA A 107 7.53 3.38 -0.89
C ALA A 107 8.50 4.45 -1.46
N ARG A 108 9.25 4.14 -2.53
CA ARG A 108 10.22 5.03 -3.17
C ARG A 108 11.27 5.59 -2.19
N GLY A 109 11.69 4.78 -1.22
CA GLY A 109 12.65 5.17 -0.20
C GLY A 109 12.08 6.04 0.92
N ASN A 110 10.76 6.25 0.98
CA ASN A 110 10.14 6.94 2.10
C ASN A 110 9.83 5.93 3.22
N ILE A 111 10.60 6.00 4.31
CA ILE A 111 10.46 5.06 5.43
C ILE A 111 9.10 5.14 6.13
N LEU A 112 8.48 6.32 6.20
CA LEU A 112 7.16 6.47 6.80
C LEU A 112 6.09 5.78 5.96
N ASP A 113 6.15 5.96 4.64
CA ASP A 113 5.26 5.28 3.70
C ASP A 113 5.45 3.75 3.75
N ALA A 114 6.69 3.28 3.91
CA ALA A 114 7.02 1.86 4.08
C ALA A 114 6.45 1.28 5.40
N MET A 115 6.54 2.04 6.50
CA MET A 115 5.93 1.64 7.77
C MET A 115 4.40 1.60 7.68
N VAL A 116 3.77 2.55 6.96
CA VAL A 116 2.32 2.52 6.71
C VAL A 116 1.93 1.28 5.90
N LEU A 117 2.69 0.91 4.87
CA LEU A 117 2.50 -0.35 4.13
C LEU A 117 2.54 -1.56 5.07
N ALA A 118 3.62 -1.71 5.84
CA ALA A 118 3.79 -2.84 6.74
C ALA A 118 2.69 -2.92 7.83
N GLN A 119 2.26 -1.76 8.35
CA GLN A 119 1.17 -1.71 9.32
C GLN A 119 -0.16 -2.14 8.69
N MET A 120 -0.46 -1.68 7.47
CA MET A 120 -1.66 -2.10 6.73
C MET A 120 -1.69 -3.61 6.51
N GLU A 121 -0.58 -4.21 6.09
CA GLU A 121 -0.47 -5.66 5.92
C GLU A 121 -0.66 -6.40 7.26
N LEU A 122 -0.06 -5.90 8.34
CA LEU A 122 -0.26 -6.45 9.69
C LEU A 122 -1.74 -6.41 10.11
N ASP A 123 -2.45 -5.31 9.83
CA ASP A 123 -3.88 -5.18 10.16
C ASP A 123 -4.74 -6.19 9.39
N CYS A 124 -4.43 -6.43 8.11
CA CYS A 124 -5.11 -7.42 7.28
C CYS A 124 -4.90 -8.85 7.81
N LEU A 125 -3.75 -9.09 8.44
CA LEU A 125 -3.33 -10.39 8.98
C LEU A 125 -3.71 -10.60 10.44
N ALA A 126 -4.51 -9.71 11.05
CA ALA A 126 -4.85 -9.77 12.48
C ALA A 126 -5.46 -11.11 12.94
N ARG A 127 -6.06 -11.88 12.03
CA ARG A 127 -6.63 -13.22 12.31
C ARG A 127 -5.68 -14.38 12.03
N ASP A 128 -4.47 -14.11 11.52
CA ASP A 128 -3.40 -15.08 11.29
C ASP A 128 -2.22 -14.76 12.23
N PRO A 129 -2.06 -15.47 13.36
CA PRO A 129 -1.06 -15.15 14.36
C PRO A 129 0.38 -15.35 13.86
N VAL A 130 0.60 -16.30 12.94
CA VAL A 130 1.94 -16.59 12.39
C VAL A 130 2.36 -15.47 11.45
N ARG A 131 1.49 -15.12 10.50
CA ARG A 131 1.77 -14.03 9.56
C ARG A 131 1.78 -12.66 10.23
N SER A 132 0.98 -12.48 11.28
CA SER A 132 1.05 -11.29 12.13
C SER A 132 2.40 -11.16 12.82
N LEU A 133 2.95 -12.24 13.38
CA LEU A 133 4.28 -12.22 14.01
C LEU A 133 5.35 -11.87 12.97
N TYR A 134 5.30 -12.52 11.82
CA TYR A 134 6.18 -12.23 10.69
C TYR A 134 6.15 -10.74 10.30
N MET A 135 4.96 -10.14 10.16
CA MET A 135 4.84 -8.72 9.82
C MET A 135 5.36 -7.78 10.92
N ARG A 136 5.29 -8.18 12.20
CA ARG A 136 5.94 -7.43 13.28
C ARG A 136 7.46 -7.46 13.17
N ASP A 137 8.03 -8.56 12.71
CA ASP A 137 9.47 -8.65 12.45
C ASP A 137 9.89 -7.76 11.26
N VAL A 138 9.07 -7.72 10.19
CA VAL A 138 9.25 -6.78 9.07
C VAL A 138 9.24 -5.32 9.56
N LEU A 139 8.27 -4.95 10.40
CA LEU A 139 8.20 -3.62 11.00
C LEU A 139 9.47 -3.27 11.79
N ARG A 140 10.00 -4.21 12.57
CA ARG A 140 11.25 -4.00 13.33
C ARG A 140 12.45 -3.73 12.42
N HIS A 141 12.52 -4.39 11.27
CA HIS A 141 13.56 -4.12 10.28
C HIS A 141 13.41 -2.71 9.68
N LEU A 142 12.19 -2.28 9.31
CA LEU A 142 11.93 -0.92 8.85
C LEU A 142 12.28 0.13 9.92
N GLU A 143 11.96 -0.11 11.18
CA GLU A 143 12.36 0.76 12.30
C GLU A 143 13.88 0.91 12.38
N THR A 144 14.62 -0.19 12.22
CA THR A 144 16.08 -0.17 12.23
C THR A 144 16.64 0.64 11.05
N MET A 145 16.06 0.51 9.86
CA MET A 145 16.45 1.30 8.68
C MET A 145 16.24 2.80 8.92
N ARG A 146 15.11 3.19 9.54
CA ARG A 146 14.83 4.57 9.93
C ARG A 146 15.95 5.18 10.78
N PHE A 147 16.46 4.43 11.75
CA PHE A 147 17.54 4.90 12.62
C PHE A 147 18.85 5.11 11.88
N THR A 148 19.20 4.21 10.94
CA THR A 148 20.41 4.34 10.13
C THR A 148 20.35 5.55 9.19
N ASP A 149 19.22 5.77 8.50
CA ASP A 149 19.04 6.93 7.61
C ASP A 149 19.12 8.26 8.38
N CYS A 150 18.49 8.33 9.57
CA CYS A 150 18.57 9.52 10.42
C CYS A 150 19.97 9.75 10.99
N TYR A 151 20.71 8.68 11.29
CA TYR A 151 22.06 8.75 11.83
C TYR A 151 23.08 9.18 10.78
N ASP A 152 22.95 8.71 9.53
CA ASP A 152 23.86 9.08 8.44
C ASP A 152 23.56 10.49 7.90
N ALA A 153 22.29 10.90 7.79
CA ALA A 153 21.94 12.32 7.57
C ALA A 153 22.44 13.22 8.73
N GLY A 154 22.54 12.65 9.93
CA GLY A 154 23.12 13.24 11.12
C GLY A 154 24.65 13.19 11.20
N LYS A 155 25.38 12.76 10.17
CA LYS A 155 26.85 12.93 10.12
C LYS A 155 27.27 14.12 9.26
N ASP A 156 26.43 14.50 8.31
CA ASP A 156 26.69 15.56 7.32
C ASP A 156 26.75 16.98 7.95
N TRP A 157 26.08 17.21 9.08
CA TRP A 157 26.12 18.53 9.75
C TRP A 157 27.47 18.87 10.39
N ARG A 158 28.36 17.90 10.60
CA ARG A 158 29.72 18.14 11.11
C ARG A 158 30.72 18.54 10.03
N GLU A 159 30.37 18.41 8.76
CA GLU A 159 31.19 18.88 7.63
C GLU A 159 30.86 20.32 7.21
N LEU A 160 29.89 20.96 7.90
CA LEU A 160 29.48 22.36 7.70
C LEU A 160 29.91 23.30 8.84
N SER A 161 30.79 22.87 9.74
CA SER A 161 31.37 23.70 10.82
C SER A 161 32.81 24.11 10.55
#